data_AF-A0A958MNW6-F1
#
_entry.id   AF-A0A958MNW6-F1
#
_cell.length_a   1.000
_cell.length_b   1.000
_cell.length_c   1.000
_cell.angle_alpha   90.00
_cell.angle_beta   90.00
_cell.angle_gamma   90.00
#
_symmetry.space_group_name_H-M   'P 1'
#
loop_
_entity.id
_entity.type
_entity.pdbx_description
1 polymer ?
#
loop_
_entity_poly.entity_id
_entity_poly.type
_entity_poly.pdbx_seq_one_letter_code
_entity_poly.pdbx_strand_id
1 'polypeptide(L)'
;MKWDDASFDSIADLVSRIIESTAWPAAVLFLALIYRTPLLNLVDGLKLRRIRNGNFEADFERVVKEEVSPEVRGTRDKWQLNESLGGLSSAPSVSAILSAWVGLENQVFGIAEDIGLEEKDFAKVLDILESRLVLDRSLRESLVGLRHLRDLAAHAPPSEITPKKAQEYVVMVNAAGYSLNQNLIKANQAK
;
A
#
# COMPACT_ATOMS: atom_id res chain seq x y z
N MET A 1 -32.76 62.89 -8.71
CA MET A 1 -32.11 62.14 -7.63
C MET A 1 -31.58 60.84 -8.25
N LYS A 2 -30.43 60.94 -8.95
CA LYS A 2 -29.73 59.80 -9.55
C LYS A 2 -28.90 59.19 -8.42
N TRP A 3 -29.22 57.98 -8.01
CA TRP A 3 -28.44 57.25 -7.03
C TRP A 3 -27.21 56.67 -7.73
N ASP A 4 -26.05 56.78 -7.09
CA ASP A 4 -24.74 56.44 -7.64
C ASP A 4 -24.57 54.92 -7.81
N ASP A 5 -24.69 54.43 -9.04
CA ASP A 5 -24.31 53.05 -9.43
C ASP A 5 -22.83 52.75 -9.10
N ALA A 6 -21.98 53.77 -9.07
CA ALA A 6 -20.56 53.65 -8.74
C ALA A 6 -20.28 53.17 -7.30
N SER A 7 -21.23 53.35 -6.37
CA SER A 7 -21.09 52.92 -4.98
C SER A 7 -21.28 51.41 -4.81
N PHE A 8 -22.14 50.78 -5.62
CA PHE A 8 -22.43 49.35 -5.57
C PHE A 8 -21.28 48.50 -6.14
N ASP A 9 -20.67 48.94 -7.24
CA ASP A 9 -19.51 48.27 -7.84
C ASP A 9 -18.31 48.26 -6.87
N SER A 10 -18.12 49.35 -6.12
CA SER A 10 -17.06 49.46 -5.11
C SER A 10 -17.26 48.49 -3.93
N ILE A 11 -18.52 48.28 -3.51
CA ILE A 11 -18.84 47.34 -2.43
C ILE A 11 -18.63 45.88 -2.89
N ALA A 12 -19.02 45.56 -4.12
CA ALA A 12 -18.80 44.22 -4.70
C ALA A 12 -17.30 43.89 -4.85
N ASP A 13 -16.47 44.87 -5.24
CA ASP A 13 -15.02 44.68 -5.34
C ASP A 13 -14.38 44.47 -3.95
N LEU A 14 -14.85 45.18 -2.92
CA LEU A 14 -14.37 45.00 -1.55
C LEU A 14 -14.73 43.63 -0.98
N VAL A 15 -15.96 43.15 -1.20
CA VAL A 15 -16.39 41.82 -0.75
C VAL A 15 -15.57 40.73 -1.46
N SER A 16 -15.31 40.87 -2.76
CA SER A 16 -14.50 39.92 -3.52
C SER A 16 -13.07 39.83 -2.99
N ARG A 17 -12.42 40.97 -2.70
CA ARG A 17 -11.05 41.00 -2.14
C ARG A 17 -10.96 40.40 -0.74
N ILE A 18 -11.98 40.60 0.10
CA ILE A 18 -12.03 40.02 1.45
C ILE A 18 -12.22 38.50 1.35
N ILE A 19 -13.10 38.03 0.47
CA ILE A 19 -13.31 36.58 0.25
C ILE A 19 -12.03 35.94 -0.29
N GLU A 20 -11.36 36.56 -1.27
CA GLU A 20 -10.16 36.02 -1.88
C GLU A 20 -8.98 35.92 -0.89
N SER A 21 -8.85 36.91 -0.01
CA SER A 21 -7.82 36.92 1.05
C SER A 21 -8.13 35.96 2.22
N THR A 22 -9.41 35.70 2.49
CA THR A 22 -9.86 34.88 3.63
C THR A 22 -10.21 33.43 3.24
N ALA A 23 -10.30 33.12 1.95
CA ALA A 23 -10.58 31.78 1.47
C ALA A 23 -9.44 30.81 1.80
N TRP A 24 -8.17 31.22 1.59
CA TRP A 24 -7.03 30.34 1.81
C TRP A 24 -6.77 30.02 3.30
N PRO A 25 -6.83 30.97 4.27
CA PRO A 25 -6.64 30.66 5.68
C PRO A 25 -7.82 29.83 6.20
N ALA A 26 -9.05 30.14 5.76
CA ALA A 26 -10.22 29.38 6.15
C ALA A 26 -10.15 27.93 5.65
N ALA A 27 -9.72 27.71 4.40
CA ALA A 27 -9.51 26.37 3.85
C ALA A 27 -8.45 25.60 4.64
N VAL A 28 -7.30 26.23 4.95
CA VAL A 28 -6.24 25.62 5.77
C VAL A 28 -6.76 25.27 7.16
N LEU A 29 -7.52 26.14 7.80
CA LEU A 29 -8.10 25.90 9.12
C LEU A 29 -9.12 24.75 9.10
N PHE A 30 -9.93 24.68 8.05
CA PHE A 30 -10.93 23.64 7.84
C PHE A 30 -10.28 22.27 7.60
N LEU A 31 -9.24 22.22 6.76
CA LEU A 31 -8.39 21.04 6.58
C LEU A 31 -7.73 20.62 7.90
N ALA A 32 -7.11 21.55 8.61
CA ALA A 32 -6.48 21.26 9.90
C ALA A 32 -7.47 20.67 10.91
N LEU A 33 -8.71 21.16 10.94
CA LEU A 33 -9.77 20.63 11.81
C LEU A 33 -10.21 19.20 11.44
N ILE A 34 -10.38 18.91 10.15
CA ILE A 34 -10.75 17.57 9.67
C ILE A 34 -9.62 16.56 9.94
N TYR A 35 -8.38 16.96 9.71
CA TYR A 35 -7.23 16.05 9.75
C TYR A 35 -6.49 16.01 11.10
N ARG A 36 -6.88 16.80 12.11
CA ARG A 36 -6.18 16.81 13.41
C ARG A 36 -6.14 15.43 14.09
N THR A 37 -7.24 14.68 14.00
CA THR A 37 -7.40 13.39 14.66
C THR A 37 -6.57 12.28 14.00
N PRO A 38 -6.59 12.09 12.66
CA PRO A 38 -5.72 11.11 12.03
C PRO A 38 -4.23 11.47 12.17
N LEU A 39 -3.85 12.74 12.08
CA LEU A 39 -2.44 13.13 12.17
C LEU A 39 -1.81 12.81 13.54
N LEU A 40 -2.54 12.99 14.64
CA LEU A 40 -2.05 12.67 15.99
C LEU A 40 -1.88 11.15 16.20
N ASN A 41 -2.78 10.35 15.64
CA ASN A 41 -2.71 8.89 15.76
C ASN A 41 -1.52 8.27 15.00
N LEU A 42 -0.98 8.95 13.97
CA LEU A 42 0.22 8.49 13.26
C LEU A 42 1.52 8.79 14.02
N VAL A 43 1.56 9.86 14.83
CA VAL A 43 2.78 10.27 15.54
C VAL A 43 3.04 9.38 16.76
N ASP A 44 1.99 8.94 17.46
CA ASP A 44 2.11 8.03 18.61
C ASP A 44 2.67 6.63 18.24
N GLY A 45 2.61 6.26 16.95
CA GLY A 45 3.17 5.00 16.43
C GLY A 45 4.69 5.03 16.16
N LEU A 46 5.33 6.21 16.12
CA LEU A 46 6.72 6.39 15.69
C LEU A 46 7.71 6.40 16.87
N LYS A 47 7.74 5.34 17.68
CA LYS A 47 8.85 5.09 18.63
C LYS A 47 10.08 4.53 17.89
N LEU A 48 10.96 5.44 17.46
CA LEU A 48 12.23 5.18 16.76
C LEU A 48 13.16 4.21 17.53
N ARG A 49 13.46 3.05 16.93
CA ARG A 49 14.49 2.10 17.41
C ARG A 49 15.69 2.08 16.44
N ARG A 50 16.65 2.97 16.74
CA ARG A 50 18.13 2.85 16.60
C ARG A 50 18.69 1.97 15.46
N ILE A 51 19.28 2.62 14.45
CA ILE A 51 20.11 2.03 13.37
C ILE A 51 21.57 1.95 13.86
N ARG A 52 22.24 0.80 13.74
CA ARG A 52 23.70 0.67 13.94
C ARG A 52 24.31 -0.44 13.09
N ASN A 53 25.25 -0.03 12.24
CA ASN A 53 26.45 -0.69 11.67
C ASN A 53 26.25 -2.07 11.01
N GLY A 54 26.67 -2.33 9.78
CA GLY A 54 27.86 -1.85 9.08
C GLY A 54 28.59 -3.09 8.55
N ASN A 55 28.95 -3.04 7.26
CA ASN A 55 29.76 -3.99 6.48
C ASN A 55 28.98 -4.97 5.59
N PHE A 56 29.36 -4.90 4.32
CA PHE A 56 28.76 -5.45 3.10
C PHE A 56 29.95 -6.03 2.32
N GLU A 57 29.88 -7.26 1.81
CA GLU A 57 30.81 -7.88 0.84
C GLU A 57 30.11 -9.16 0.31
N ALA A 58 29.55 -9.12 -0.93
CA ALA A 58 30.00 -9.82 -2.16
C ALA A 58 29.87 -11.37 -2.08
N ASP A 59 29.27 -12.12 -3.02
CA ASP A 59 29.33 -12.12 -4.49
C ASP A 59 28.06 -12.76 -5.11
N PHE A 60 27.56 -12.21 -6.23
CA PHE A 60 26.61 -12.92 -7.11
C PHE A 60 27.19 -12.97 -8.52
N GLU A 61 27.78 -14.11 -8.88
CA GLU A 61 28.21 -14.39 -10.25
C GLU A 61 27.42 -15.58 -10.81
N ARG A 62 26.83 -15.36 -12.00
CA ARG A 62 26.38 -16.33 -13.03
C ARG A 62 25.04 -17.08 -12.87
N VAL A 63 24.00 -16.43 -13.41
CA VAL A 63 23.24 -16.81 -14.62
C VAL A 63 23.19 -18.30 -15.04
N VAL A 64 21.98 -18.86 -14.94
CA VAL A 64 21.24 -19.75 -15.88
C VAL A 64 21.97 -20.97 -16.46
N LYS A 65 21.49 -22.17 -16.12
CA LYS A 65 21.25 -23.25 -17.11
C LYS A 65 20.35 -24.39 -16.60
N GLU A 66 19.28 -24.61 -17.37
CA GLU A 66 18.68 -25.89 -17.81
C GLU A 66 18.21 -26.97 -16.80
N GLU A 67 16.87 -27.17 -16.84
CA GLU A 67 16.09 -28.43 -16.92
C GLU A 67 16.43 -29.65 -16.04
N VAL A 68 15.47 -30.12 -15.24
CA VAL A 68 14.58 -31.28 -15.51
C VAL A 68 13.69 -31.56 -14.25
N SER A 69 12.41 -31.79 -14.55
CA SER A 69 11.21 -32.23 -13.79
C SER A 69 11.40 -33.38 -12.74
N PRO A 70 10.34 -33.88 -12.07
CA PRO A 70 9.55 -33.31 -10.96
C PRO A 70 9.52 -34.28 -9.73
N GLU A 71 9.38 -33.79 -8.49
CA GLU A 71 8.84 -34.64 -7.42
C GLU A 71 8.27 -33.85 -6.23
N VAL A 72 7.18 -34.40 -5.71
CA VAL A 72 6.19 -33.82 -4.82
C VAL A 72 6.57 -34.08 -3.36
N ARG A 73 6.66 -33.04 -2.51
CA ARG A 73 6.13 -32.96 -1.12
C ARG A 73 6.86 -31.92 -0.28
N GLY A 74 6.08 -30.92 0.14
CA GLY A 74 5.94 -30.57 1.55
C GLY A 74 7.20 -30.12 2.29
N THR A 75 7.52 -28.84 2.17
CA THR A 75 8.00 -28.05 3.31
C THR A 75 7.44 -26.65 3.19
N ARG A 76 6.44 -26.39 4.03
CA ARG A 76 5.92 -25.06 4.34
C ARG A 76 6.97 -24.35 5.21
N ASP A 77 8.14 -24.11 4.65
CA ASP A 77 9.27 -23.58 5.38
C ASP A 77 9.28 -22.06 5.29
N LYS A 78 8.99 -21.47 6.45
CA LYS A 78 9.54 -20.22 6.98
C LYS A 78 9.77 -19.15 5.92
N TRP A 79 8.70 -18.39 5.66
CA TRP A 79 8.76 -17.08 5.02
C TRP A 79 9.98 -16.31 5.54
N GLN A 80 10.95 -16.11 4.64
CA GLN A 80 12.21 -15.43 4.87
C GLN A 80 11.94 -13.94 5.12
N LEU A 81 11.44 -13.61 6.31
CA LEU A 81 11.20 -12.25 6.78
C LEU A 81 12.49 -11.40 6.76
N ASN A 82 13.66 -12.03 6.68
CA ASN A 82 14.97 -11.37 6.65
C ASN A 82 15.57 -11.19 5.25
N GLU A 83 15.06 -11.85 4.20
CA GLU A 83 15.69 -11.84 2.87
C GLU A 83 15.10 -10.77 1.95
N SER A 84 13.79 -10.49 2.05
CA SER A 84 13.13 -9.51 1.16
C SER A 84 13.36 -8.04 1.53
N LEU A 85 13.82 -7.74 2.76
CA LEU A 85 14.07 -6.35 3.20
C LEU A 85 15.46 -5.84 2.81
N GLY A 86 16.40 -6.72 2.45
CA GLY A 86 17.78 -6.36 2.09
C GLY A 86 18.00 -6.02 0.61
N GLY A 87 17.15 -6.50 -0.29
CA GLY A 87 17.32 -6.33 -1.76
C GLY A 87 16.78 -5.03 -2.35
N LEU A 88 16.10 -4.20 -1.54
CA LEU A 88 15.34 -3.03 -2.03
C LEU A 88 16.18 -1.76 -2.24
N SER A 89 17.47 -1.78 -1.87
CA SER A 89 18.29 -0.56 -1.84
C SER A 89 18.82 -0.11 -3.21
N SER A 90 18.75 -0.94 -4.25
CA SER A 90 19.26 -0.61 -5.60
C SER A 90 18.23 -0.73 -6.72
N ALA A 91 17.02 -1.22 -6.41
CA ALA A 91 15.95 -1.29 -7.37
C ALA A 91 15.27 0.09 -7.48
N PRO A 92 14.86 0.54 -8.68
CA PRO A 92 13.97 1.70 -8.79
C PRO A 92 12.81 1.55 -7.81
N SER A 93 12.51 2.57 -7.01
CA SER A 93 11.52 2.47 -5.92
C SER A 93 10.15 1.90 -6.37
N VAL A 94 9.79 2.11 -7.63
CA VAL A 94 8.58 1.54 -8.25
C VAL A 94 8.68 0.03 -8.48
N SER A 95 9.83 -0.50 -8.93
CA SER A 95 9.97 -1.94 -9.18
C SER A 95 9.88 -2.74 -7.88
N ALA A 96 10.42 -2.21 -6.78
CA ALA A 96 10.25 -2.74 -5.44
C ALA A 96 8.76 -2.95 -5.05
N ILE A 97 7.93 -1.93 -5.32
CA ILE A 97 6.48 -1.97 -5.07
C ILE A 97 5.81 -3.03 -5.95
N LEU A 98 6.14 -3.07 -7.24
CA LEU A 98 5.57 -4.03 -8.19
C LEU A 98 5.94 -5.47 -7.82
N SER A 99 7.20 -5.75 -7.52
CA SER A 99 7.66 -7.09 -7.13
C SER A 99 7.01 -7.57 -5.84
N ALA A 100 6.90 -6.70 -4.84
CA ALA A 100 6.21 -7.05 -3.60
C ALA A 100 4.73 -7.37 -3.84
N TRP A 101 4.04 -6.55 -4.65
CA TRP A 101 2.65 -6.81 -5.02
C TRP A 101 2.46 -8.15 -5.71
N VAL A 102 3.30 -8.47 -6.71
CA VAL A 102 3.23 -9.75 -7.44
C VAL A 102 3.36 -10.94 -6.49
N GLY A 103 4.26 -10.86 -5.49
CA GLY A 103 4.40 -11.92 -4.48
C GLY A 103 3.11 -12.17 -3.68
N LEU A 104 2.45 -11.10 -3.25
CA LEU A 104 1.17 -11.18 -2.52
C LEU A 104 0.02 -11.64 -3.42
N GLU A 105 -0.03 -11.16 -4.66
CA GLU A 105 -1.03 -11.54 -5.65
C GLU A 105 -0.95 -13.04 -5.95
N ASN A 106 0.25 -13.56 -6.19
CA ASN A 106 0.47 -14.99 -6.37
C ASN A 106 0.07 -15.81 -5.14
N GLN A 107 0.28 -15.28 -3.93
CA GLN A 107 -0.17 -15.95 -2.71
C GLN A 107 -1.71 -16.04 -2.64
N VAL A 108 -2.41 -14.96 -2.99
CA VAL A 108 -3.88 -14.93 -3.04
C VAL A 108 -4.41 -15.89 -4.10
N PHE A 109 -3.82 -15.89 -5.30
CA PHE A 109 -4.23 -16.83 -6.36
C PHE A 109 -3.90 -18.27 -6.01
N GLY A 110 -2.75 -18.56 -5.39
CA GLY A 110 -2.42 -19.92 -4.94
C GLY A 110 -3.43 -20.45 -3.92
N ILE A 111 -3.92 -19.60 -3.02
CA ILE A 111 -5.01 -19.96 -2.09
C ILE A 111 -6.32 -20.24 -2.84
N ALA A 112 -6.63 -19.43 -3.85
CA ALA A 112 -7.82 -19.62 -4.66
C ALA A 112 -7.76 -20.95 -5.43
N GLU A 113 -6.61 -21.25 -6.04
CA GLU A 113 -6.34 -22.52 -6.73
C GLU A 113 -6.44 -23.72 -5.77
N ASP A 114 -5.87 -23.62 -4.55
CA ASP A 114 -5.95 -24.66 -3.52
C ASP A 114 -7.41 -25.01 -3.13
N ILE A 115 -8.35 -24.09 -3.31
CA ILE A 115 -9.78 -24.30 -3.05
C ILE A 115 -10.61 -24.50 -4.34
N GLY A 116 -9.93 -24.75 -5.46
CA GLY A 116 -10.53 -25.09 -6.75
C GLY A 116 -11.17 -23.90 -7.48
N LEU A 117 -10.67 -22.68 -7.29
CA LEU A 117 -11.10 -21.51 -8.06
C LEU A 117 -10.20 -21.31 -9.28
N GLU A 118 -10.83 -21.18 -10.45
CA GLU A 118 -10.17 -20.86 -11.72
C GLU A 118 -10.31 -19.37 -12.13
N GLU A 119 -10.86 -18.54 -11.24
CA GLU A 119 -11.06 -17.11 -11.50
C GLU A 119 -9.70 -16.37 -11.52
N LYS A 120 -9.50 -15.55 -12.55
CA LYS A 120 -8.25 -14.81 -12.80
C LYS A 120 -8.36 -13.33 -12.46
N ASP A 121 -9.57 -12.83 -12.27
CA ASP A 121 -9.78 -11.46 -11.79
C ASP A 121 -9.53 -11.39 -10.27
N PHE A 122 -8.49 -10.67 -9.88
CA PHE A 122 -8.10 -10.50 -8.47
C PHE A 122 -9.26 -10.00 -7.60
N ALA A 123 -10.07 -9.05 -8.07
CA ALA A 123 -11.17 -8.51 -7.26
C ALA A 123 -12.25 -9.56 -7.02
N LYS A 124 -12.60 -10.32 -8.06
CA LYS A 124 -13.57 -11.42 -7.92
C LYS A 124 -13.03 -12.54 -7.03
N VAL A 125 -11.73 -12.85 -7.12
CA VAL A 125 -11.09 -13.82 -6.21
C VAL A 125 -11.24 -13.38 -4.76
N LEU A 126 -10.98 -12.10 -4.45
CA LEU A 126 -11.17 -11.58 -3.10
C LEU A 126 -12.61 -11.69 -2.61
N ASP A 127 -13.59 -11.34 -3.47
CA ASP A 127 -15.01 -11.43 -3.12
C ASP A 127 -15.42 -12.89 -2.83
N ILE A 128 -14.93 -13.84 -3.62
CA ILE A 128 -15.22 -15.26 -3.40
C ILE A 128 -14.55 -15.76 -2.12
N LEU A 129 -13.29 -15.41 -1.88
CA LEU A 129 -12.56 -15.81 -0.67
C LEU A 129 -13.21 -15.23 0.61
N GLU A 130 -13.72 -14.00 0.57
CA GLU A 130 -14.52 -13.42 1.65
C GLU A 130 -15.84 -14.18 1.84
N SER A 131 -16.57 -14.46 0.75
CA SER A 131 -17.87 -15.17 0.81
C SER A 131 -17.74 -16.59 1.39
N ARG A 132 -16.57 -17.21 1.23
CA ARG A 132 -16.22 -18.52 1.79
C ARG A 132 -15.61 -18.45 3.19
N LEU A 133 -15.58 -17.26 3.81
CA LEU A 133 -14.99 -17.00 5.13
C LEU A 133 -13.51 -17.36 5.24
N VAL A 134 -12.80 -17.41 4.10
CA VAL A 134 -11.34 -17.62 4.06
C VAL A 134 -10.62 -16.32 4.38
N LEU A 135 -11.22 -15.19 4.01
CA LEU A 135 -10.78 -13.84 4.37
C LEU A 135 -11.83 -13.17 5.22
N ASP A 136 -11.37 -12.41 6.21
CA ASP A 136 -12.23 -11.41 6.84
C ASP A 136 -12.32 -10.14 5.97
N ARG A 137 -13.38 -9.37 6.19
CA ARG A 137 -13.66 -8.13 5.46
C ARG A 137 -12.55 -7.09 5.59
N SER A 138 -11.93 -6.98 6.77
CA SER A 138 -10.88 -5.99 7.03
C SER A 138 -9.63 -6.29 6.19
N LEU A 139 -9.27 -7.57 6.07
CA LEU A 139 -8.16 -8.02 5.25
C LEU A 139 -8.47 -7.81 3.76
N ARG A 140 -9.69 -8.13 3.31
CA ARG A 140 -10.12 -7.81 1.93
C ARG A 140 -9.94 -6.33 1.61
N GLU A 141 -10.46 -5.45 2.46
CA GLU A 141 -10.36 -4.00 2.26
C GLU A 141 -8.89 -3.53 2.23
N SER A 142 -8.03 -4.13 3.06
CA SER A 142 -6.59 -3.86 3.07
C SER A 142 -5.91 -4.28 1.76
N LEU A 143 -6.25 -5.45 1.21
CA LEU A 143 -5.72 -5.93 -0.07
C LEU A 143 -6.14 -5.04 -1.25
N VAL A 144 -7.40 -4.58 -1.24
CA VAL A 144 -7.90 -3.61 -2.23
C VAL A 144 -7.14 -2.29 -2.13
N GLY A 145 -6.92 -1.79 -0.91
CA GLY A 145 -6.14 -0.57 -0.67
C GLY A 145 -4.70 -0.69 -1.17
N LEU A 146 -4.04 -1.82 -0.91
CA LEU A 146 -2.68 -2.09 -1.42
C LEU A 146 -2.65 -2.13 -2.95
N ARG A 147 -3.65 -2.73 -3.61
CA ARG A 147 -3.77 -2.71 -5.07
C ARG A 147 -3.82 -1.28 -5.60
N HIS A 148 -4.65 -0.43 -4.98
CA HIS A 148 -4.77 0.98 -5.38
C HIS A 148 -3.45 1.73 -5.20
N LEU A 149 -2.73 1.49 -4.11
CA LEU A 149 -1.41 2.09 -3.89
C LEU A 149 -0.38 1.63 -4.93
N ARG A 150 -0.39 0.35 -5.32
CA ARG A 150 0.45 -0.16 -6.41
C ARG A 150 0.10 0.48 -7.74
N ASP A 151 -1.19 0.64 -8.04
CA ASP A 151 -1.66 1.25 -9.28
C ASP A 151 -1.23 2.72 -9.33
N LEU A 152 -1.33 3.46 -8.24
CA LEU A 152 -0.81 4.84 -8.15
C LEU A 152 0.71 4.88 -8.36
N ALA A 153 1.46 3.99 -7.71
CA ALA A 153 2.91 3.95 -7.85
C ALA A 153 3.38 3.60 -9.27
N ALA A 154 2.64 2.74 -9.98
CA ALA A 154 2.96 2.34 -11.36
C ALA A 154 2.80 3.49 -12.37
N HIS A 155 1.93 4.45 -12.09
CA HIS A 155 1.67 5.60 -12.96
C HIS A 155 2.34 6.89 -12.47
N ALA A 156 2.94 6.88 -11.28
CA ALA A 156 3.60 8.05 -10.71
C ALA A 156 4.93 8.36 -11.42
N PRO A 157 5.32 9.63 -11.52
CA PRO A 157 6.66 10.01 -11.96
C PRO A 157 7.74 9.37 -11.05
N PRO A 158 8.91 8.95 -11.60
CA PRO A 158 9.96 8.31 -10.81
C PRO A 158 10.46 9.15 -9.61
N SER A 159 10.31 10.47 -9.67
CA SER A 159 10.70 11.41 -8.60
C SER A 159 9.76 11.40 -7.39
N GLU A 160 8.52 10.92 -7.51
CA GLU A 160 7.52 10.96 -6.44
C GLU A 160 7.59 9.74 -5.50
N ILE A 161 8.09 8.62 -6.02
CA ILE A 161 8.23 7.36 -5.31
C ILE A 161 9.63 7.28 -4.71
N THR A 162 9.76 7.81 -3.50
CA THR A 162 11.01 7.72 -2.73
C THR A 162 11.28 6.28 -2.28
N PRO A 163 12.55 5.88 -2.06
CA PRO A 163 12.89 4.56 -1.51
C PRO A 163 12.18 4.26 -0.19
N LYS A 164 12.00 5.28 0.66
CA LYS A 164 11.28 5.15 1.94
C LYS A 164 9.82 4.72 1.74
N LYS A 165 9.08 5.38 0.83
CA LYS A 165 7.69 5.02 0.50
C LYS A 165 7.60 3.59 -0.05
N ALA A 166 8.56 3.19 -0.89
CA ALA A 166 8.61 1.82 -1.41
C ALA A 166 8.85 0.80 -0.29
N GLN A 167 9.76 1.10 0.65
CA GLN A 167 10.00 0.26 1.82
C GLN A 167 8.75 0.14 2.71
N GLU A 168 8.06 1.25 2.99
CA GLU A 168 6.81 1.25 3.74
C GLU A 168 5.74 0.39 3.05
N TYR A 169 5.61 0.50 1.73
CA TYR A 169 4.70 -0.34 0.94
C TYR A 169 5.03 -1.83 1.08
N VAL A 170 6.31 -2.21 0.93
CA VAL A 170 6.76 -3.60 1.07
C VAL A 170 6.42 -4.16 2.47
N VAL A 171 6.61 -3.35 3.52
CA VAL A 171 6.26 -3.75 4.89
C VAL A 171 4.75 -4.01 5.01
N MET A 172 3.90 -3.13 4.45
CA MET A 172 2.45 -3.33 4.47
C MET A 172 2.02 -4.59 3.70
N VAL A 173 2.62 -4.84 2.54
CA VAL A 173 2.40 -6.06 1.75
C VAL A 173 2.76 -7.31 2.55
N ASN A 174 3.92 -7.32 3.20
CA ASN A 174 4.36 -8.46 4.03
C ASN A 174 3.43 -8.69 5.22
N ALA A 175 2.95 -7.62 5.86
CA ALA A 175 2.00 -7.71 6.96
C ALA A 175 0.64 -8.28 6.49
N ALA A 176 0.18 -7.89 5.30
CA ALA A 176 -1.03 -8.44 4.69
C ALA A 176 -0.85 -9.93 4.35
N GLY A 177 0.27 -10.32 3.75
CA GLY A 177 0.59 -11.72 3.45
C GLY A 177 0.70 -12.61 4.70
N TYR A 178 1.21 -12.06 5.81
CA TYR A 178 1.20 -12.75 7.11
C TYR A 178 -0.24 -12.94 7.64
N SER A 179 -1.06 -11.88 7.59
CA SER A 179 -2.44 -11.92 8.06
C SER A 179 -3.30 -12.89 7.24
N LEU A 180 -3.05 -12.94 5.93
CA LEU A 180 -3.63 -13.92 5.00
C LEU A 180 -3.35 -15.36 5.45
N ASN A 181 -2.09 -15.69 5.73
CA ASN A 181 -1.72 -17.00 6.23
C ASN A 181 -2.38 -17.34 7.57
N GLN A 182 -2.51 -16.36 8.48
CA GLN A 182 -3.20 -16.56 9.76
C GLN A 182 -4.68 -16.87 9.58
N ASN A 183 -5.37 -16.18 8.66
CA ASN A 183 -6.77 -16.44 8.37
C ASN A 183 -7.00 -17.83 7.76
N LEU A 184 -6.10 -18.31 6.90
CA LEU A 184 -6.15 -19.70 6.41
C LEU A 184 -6.05 -20.74 7.53
N ILE A 185 -5.13 -20.52 8.47
CA ILE A 185 -4.95 -21.44 9.61
C ILE A 185 -6.24 -21.48 10.43
N LYS A 186 -6.83 -20.33 10.74
CA LYS A 186 -8.10 -20.23 11.47
C LYS A 186 -9.25 -20.90 10.72
N ALA A 187 -9.39 -20.63 9.41
CA ALA A 187 -10.45 -21.21 8.59
C ALA A 187 -10.36 -22.74 8.51
N ASN A 188 -9.15 -23.30 8.49
CA ASN A 188 -8.93 -24.75 8.50
C ASN A 188 -9.18 -25.39 9.87
N GLN A 189 -9.02 -24.65 10.98
CA GLN A 189 -9.35 -25.13 12.32
C GLN A 189 -10.85 -25.09 12.64
N ALA A 190 -11.61 -24.29 11.91
CA ALA A 190 -13.06 -24.14 12.10
C ALA A 190 -13.90 -25.17 11.32
N LYS A 191 -13.27 -25.98 10.47
CA LYS A 191 -13.90 -27.09 9.72
C LYS A 191 -13.70 -28.40 10.46
#